data_AF-A0A820YGD4-F1
#
_entry.id   AF-A0A820YGD4-F1
#
_cell.length_a   1.000
_cell.length_b   1.000
_cell.length_c   1.000
_cell.angle_alpha   90.00
_cell.angle_beta   90.00
_cell.angle_gamma   90.00
#
_symmetry.space_group_name_H-M   'P 1'
#
loop_
_entity.id
_entity.type
_entity.pdbx_description
1 polymer ?
#
loop_
_entity_poly.entity_id
_entity_poly.type
_entity_poly.pdbx_seq_one_letter_code
_entity_poly.pdbx_strand_id
1 'polypeptide(L)'
;MRGTTPMTMGACIGFRETLAANRPGATNNDHYSLNQYAGKNFFEDENYRAALERLDGGYQMSIDFIDWMQEYCDNEREQARSFIDFAEKWIARIKQQSSLVSYHTTKRAQLDVVRIPKHLAQLKESNCNEIQKVIDKYRNYVNEIYINERFRPGRKHRRTNEFKKLFKTAHASLREVADQLATLRTSEKKAREALRTAESACEIIQLDPSTTEKQLARANEVQNKKRAILEDIEEKLVDTKATYRVAQKTYRKKATEIFKQCQTVEEERLDHIRETLLDFIQVMYTPKYSSELNQIFDGLTTKITTQQNSFDDLLFWAKAYGIENKLTKSLPLTPNDDDHDSDSIIESRTNKKLTDHETDKNDRRQSIIEHEADDEEASAPINTTTSVKTKVKRTKSITPIDKKNTHTTEPSTINNTVLNQV
;
A
#
# COMPACT_ATOMS: atom_id res chain seq x y z
N MET A 1 -3.33 35.68 -43.51
CA MET A 1 -3.13 34.22 -43.69
C MET A 1 -1.84 33.82 -43.00
N ARG A 2 -1.79 32.59 -42.45
CA ARG A 2 -0.81 32.02 -41.49
C ARG A 2 -1.15 32.39 -40.05
N GLY A 3 -1.41 31.48 -39.12
CA GLY A 3 -1.22 30.03 -39.10
C GLY A 3 -0.77 29.68 -37.69
N THR A 4 -1.73 29.42 -36.80
CA THR A 4 -1.51 29.08 -35.39
C THR A 4 -0.99 27.65 -35.27
N THR A 5 0.20 27.49 -34.68
CA THR A 5 0.73 26.21 -34.20
C THR A 5 0.75 26.24 -32.68
N PRO A 6 0.15 25.27 -31.98
CA PRO A 6 0.35 25.13 -30.54
C PRO A 6 1.63 24.35 -30.24
N MET A 7 2.45 24.90 -29.35
CA MET A 7 3.65 24.26 -28.81
C MET A 7 3.29 22.97 -28.07
N THR A 8 3.90 21.89 -28.53
CA THR A 8 3.92 20.57 -27.90
C THR A 8 4.99 20.57 -26.82
N MET A 9 4.59 20.44 -25.55
CA MET A 9 5.51 20.13 -24.45
C MET A 9 5.50 18.61 -24.26
N GLY A 10 6.59 17.95 -24.67
CA GLY A 10 6.93 16.60 -24.23
C GLY A 10 7.42 16.62 -22.77
N ALA A 11 7.70 15.52 -22.10
CA ALA A 11 7.53 14.11 -22.38
C ALA A 11 7.55 13.43 -21.00
N CYS A 12 6.45 12.81 -20.57
CA CYS A 12 6.48 11.86 -19.44
C CYS A 12 6.67 10.46 -20.04
N ILE A 13 7.93 10.06 -20.19
CA ILE A 13 8.31 8.69 -20.50
C ILE A 13 8.25 7.90 -19.19
N GLY A 14 7.48 6.81 -19.16
CA GLY A 14 7.64 5.78 -18.14
C GLY A 14 6.41 5.08 -17.55
N PHE A 15 5.26 5.01 -18.24
CA PHE A 15 4.20 4.05 -17.88
C PHE A 15 3.50 3.52 -19.15
N ARG A 16 4.22 2.67 -19.90
CA ARG A 16 3.64 1.55 -20.66
C ARG A 16 4.10 0.33 -19.88
N GLU A 17 3.23 -0.50 -19.33
CA GLU A 17 2.44 -1.48 -20.07
C GLU A 17 1.37 -2.08 -19.12
N THR A 18 0.42 -2.84 -19.66
CA THR A 18 -0.68 -3.58 -18.98
C THR A 18 -1.99 -2.83 -18.72
N LEU A 19 -2.66 -2.38 -19.79
CA LEU A 19 -4.09 -2.04 -19.77
C LEU A 19 -4.88 -2.66 -20.95
N ALA A 20 -4.43 -3.82 -21.44
CA ALA A 20 -5.11 -4.55 -22.50
C ALA A 20 -5.12 -6.07 -22.24
N ALA A 21 -5.87 -6.52 -21.23
CA ALA A 21 -6.24 -7.93 -21.10
C ALA A 21 -7.50 -8.13 -20.22
N ASN A 22 -8.58 -7.38 -20.47
CA ASN A 22 -9.90 -7.71 -19.93
C ASN A 22 -10.79 -8.27 -21.05
N ARG A 23 -10.56 -9.55 -21.38
CA ARG A 23 -11.58 -10.45 -21.96
C ARG A 23 -12.06 -11.37 -20.84
N PRO A 24 -13.37 -11.66 -20.73
CA PRO A 24 -13.87 -12.60 -19.74
C PRO A 24 -13.51 -14.02 -20.19
N GLY A 25 -12.65 -14.69 -19.41
CA GLY A 25 -12.32 -16.10 -19.61
C GLY A 25 -10.89 -16.35 -20.11
N ALA A 26 -9.90 -16.00 -19.30
CA ALA A 26 -8.61 -16.71 -19.19
C ALA A 26 -7.75 -15.97 -18.16
N THR A 27 -7.96 -16.24 -16.87
CA THR A 27 -6.97 -15.89 -15.87
C THR A 27 -6.06 -17.10 -15.69
N ASN A 28 -4.83 -17.03 -16.22
CA ASN A 28 -3.70 -17.74 -15.62
C ASN A 28 -3.63 -17.23 -14.17
N ASN A 29 -4.11 -18.02 -13.22
CA ASN A 29 -4.33 -17.57 -11.86
C ASN A 29 -3.74 -18.60 -10.90
N ASP A 30 -2.41 -18.67 -10.91
CA ASP A 30 -1.63 -19.51 -9.98
C ASP A 30 -1.91 -19.16 -8.50
N HIS A 31 -2.51 -18.00 -8.23
CA HIS A 31 -2.95 -17.58 -6.89
C HIS A 31 -4.19 -18.31 -6.35
N TYR A 32 -5.08 -18.85 -7.18
CA TYR A 32 -6.21 -19.65 -6.68
C TYR A 32 -5.78 -21.05 -6.24
N SER A 33 -4.60 -21.52 -6.69
CA SER A 33 -4.09 -22.86 -6.39
C SER A 33 -3.71 -23.08 -4.92
N LEU A 34 -3.51 -22.01 -4.14
CA LEU A 34 -3.24 -22.07 -2.70
C LEU A 34 -4.48 -22.00 -1.80
N ASN A 35 -5.68 -21.80 -2.35
CA ASN A 35 -6.88 -21.72 -1.54
C ASN A 35 -7.34 -23.13 -1.12
N GLN A 36 -7.14 -23.47 0.15
CA GLN A 36 -7.54 -24.76 0.74
C GLN A 36 -9.06 -25.05 0.65
N TYR A 37 -9.88 -24.05 0.31
CA TYR A 37 -11.33 -24.17 0.13
C TYR A 37 -11.77 -24.22 -1.34
N ALA A 38 -10.85 -24.07 -2.30
CA ALA A 38 -11.17 -24.15 -3.72
C ALA A 38 -11.75 -25.53 -4.08
N GLY A 39 -12.86 -25.54 -4.82
CA GLY A 39 -13.55 -26.77 -5.24
C GLY A 39 -14.30 -27.51 -4.12
N LYS A 40 -14.26 -27.04 -2.87
CA LYS A 40 -15.00 -27.65 -1.75
C LYS A 40 -16.39 -27.06 -1.63
N ASN A 41 -17.35 -27.90 -1.23
CA ASN A 41 -18.70 -27.45 -0.94
C ASN A 41 -18.74 -26.69 0.39
N PHE A 42 -19.23 -25.46 0.38
CA PHE A 42 -19.35 -24.60 1.56
C PHE A 42 -20.15 -25.25 2.70
N PHE A 43 -21.17 -26.05 2.37
CA PHE A 43 -22.04 -26.69 3.35
C PHE A 43 -21.50 -28.00 3.92
N GLU A 44 -20.29 -28.40 3.54
CA GLU A 44 -19.66 -29.62 4.05
C GLU A 44 -18.67 -29.29 5.17
N ASP A 45 -18.66 -30.14 6.20
CA ASP A 45 -17.79 -30.08 7.36
C ASP A 45 -17.67 -28.67 7.98
N GLU A 46 -16.46 -28.13 8.00
CA GLU A 46 -16.16 -26.79 8.50
C GLU A 46 -15.70 -25.85 7.36
N ASN A 47 -16.11 -26.10 6.11
CA ASN A 47 -15.72 -25.26 4.96
C ASN A 47 -16.27 -23.83 5.06
N TYR A 48 -17.28 -23.59 5.91
CA TYR A 48 -17.71 -22.23 6.27
C TYR A 48 -16.59 -21.37 6.89
N ARG A 49 -15.50 -22.00 7.38
CA ARG A 49 -14.30 -21.31 7.85
C ARG A 49 -13.68 -20.41 6.78
N ALA A 50 -13.89 -20.69 5.49
CA ALA A 50 -13.49 -19.79 4.41
C ALA A 50 -14.03 -18.36 4.61
N ALA A 51 -15.29 -18.22 5.04
CA ALA A 51 -15.89 -16.92 5.31
C ALA A 51 -15.24 -16.24 6.53
N LEU A 52 -14.93 -17.01 7.58
CA LEU A 52 -14.28 -16.49 8.79
C LEU A 52 -12.83 -16.07 8.54
N GLU A 53 -12.09 -16.86 7.74
CA GLU A 53 -10.72 -16.54 7.34
C GLU A 53 -10.67 -15.31 6.44
N ARG A 54 -11.67 -15.10 5.58
CA ARG A 54 -11.80 -13.85 4.82
C ARG A 54 -11.98 -12.64 5.75
N LEU A 55 -12.85 -12.76 6.76
CA LEU A 55 -13.07 -11.68 7.73
C LEU A 55 -11.78 -11.35 8.49
N ASP A 56 -11.08 -12.36 9.03
CA ASP A 56 -9.86 -12.14 9.79
C ASP A 56 -8.69 -11.68 8.90
N GLY A 57 -8.59 -12.23 7.68
CA GLY A 57 -7.57 -11.88 6.69
C GLY A 57 -7.68 -10.43 6.20
N GLY A 58 -8.86 -9.82 6.31
CA GLY A 58 -9.06 -8.40 6.03
C GLY A 58 -8.17 -7.48 6.88
N TYR A 59 -7.72 -7.91 8.07
CA TYR A 59 -6.80 -7.14 8.90
C TYR A 59 -5.45 -6.91 8.21
N GLN A 60 -4.82 -7.97 7.70
CA GLN A 60 -3.52 -7.86 7.06
C GLN A 60 -3.60 -6.96 5.82
N MET A 61 -4.64 -7.15 5.00
CA MET A 61 -4.88 -6.29 3.84
C MET A 61 -5.04 -4.81 4.23
N SER A 62 -5.72 -4.53 5.35
CA SER A 62 -5.87 -3.16 5.84
C SER A 62 -4.56 -2.58 6.37
N ILE A 63 -3.68 -3.38 6.98
CA ILE A 63 -2.34 -2.94 7.39
C ILE A 63 -1.48 -2.64 6.16
N ASP A 64 -1.43 -3.55 5.19
CA ASP A 64 -0.68 -3.34 3.95
C ASP A 64 -1.16 -2.07 3.21
N PHE A 65 -2.46 -1.81 3.24
CA PHE A 65 -3.03 -0.59 2.66
C PHE A 65 -2.64 0.69 3.42
N ILE A 66 -2.57 0.64 4.75
CA ILE A 66 -2.07 1.75 5.58
C ILE A 66 -0.58 2.00 5.29
N ASP A 67 0.21 0.94 5.23
CA ASP A 67 1.65 1.02 5.01
C ASP A 67 1.94 1.60 3.62
N TRP A 68 1.21 1.18 2.58
CA TRP A 68 1.29 1.79 1.25
C TRP A 68 1.02 3.31 1.27
N MET A 69 -0.05 3.76 1.94
CA MET A 69 -0.34 5.20 2.05
C MET A 69 0.75 5.94 2.85
N GLN A 70 1.30 5.30 3.88
CA GLN A 70 2.36 5.87 4.71
C GLN A 70 3.66 6.03 3.92
N GLU A 71 4.06 5.00 3.16
CA GLU A 71 5.22 5.05 2.26
C GLU A 71 5.08 6.17 1.24
N TYR A 72 3.89 6.35 0.65
CA TYR A 72 3.64 7.48 -0.25
C TYR A 72 3.85 8.83 0.46
N CYS A 73 3.29 8.99 1.66
CA CYS A 73 3.44 10.21 2.46
C CYS A 73 4.91 10.51 2.81
N ASP A 74 5.66 9.48 3.18
CA ASP A 74 7.08 9.60 3.55
C ASP A 74 7.96 9.96 2.34
N ASN A 75 7.68 9.38 1.17
CA ASN A 75 8.34 9.76 -0.09
C ASN A 75 8.10 11.24 -0.46
N GLU A 76 6.89 11.75 -0.24
CA GLU A 76 6.57 13.17 -0.48
C GLU A 76 7.32 14.09 0.49
N ARG A 77 7.45 13.70 1.77
CA ARG A 77 8.25 14.44 2.76
C ARG A 77 9.74 14.42 2.42
N GLU A 78 10.26 13.31 1.93
CA GLU A 78 11.65 13.23 1.50
C GLU A 78 11.93 14.18 0.33
N GLN A 79 11.04 14.23 -0.67
CA GLN A 79 11.12 15.22 -1.75
C GLN A 79 11.08 16.65 -1.23
N ALA A 80 10.21 16.96 -0.26
CA ALA A 80 10.13 18.28 0.35
C ALA A 80 11.44 18.68 1.03
N ARG A 81 12.11 17.76 1.76
CA ARG A 81 13.43 17.99 2.36
C ARG A 81 14.50 18.25 1.30
N SER A 82 14.53 17.45 0.25
CA SER A 82 15.46 17.63 -0.88
C SER A 82 15.31 19.00 -1.55
N PHE A 83 14.09 19.51 -1.71
CA PHE A 83 13.83 20.86 -2.21
C PHE A 83 14.36 21.96 -1.28
N ILE A 84 14.22 21.80 0.04
CA ILE A 84 14.75 22.75 1.02
C ILE A 84 16.28 22.79 0.92
N ASP A 85 16.94 21.62 0.95
CA ASP A 85 18.40 21.51 0.89
C ASP A 85 18.96 22.10 -0.42
N PHE A 86 18.30 21.81 -1.55
CA PHE A 86 18.64 22.38 -2.85
C PHE A 86 18.57 23.91 -2.82
N ALA A 87 17.47 24.47 -2.32
CA ALA A 87 17.29 25.92 -2.26
C ALA A 87 18.33 26.58 -1.35
N GLU A 88 18.63 26.01 -0.18
CA GLU A 88 19.63 26.55 0.75
C GLU A 88 21.03 26.58 0.17
N LYS A 89 21.44 25.47 -0.45
CA LYS A 89 22.72 25.35 -1.15
C LYS A 89 22.89 26.45 -2.21
N TRP A 90 21.89 26.64 -3.06
CA TRP A 90 21.99 27.62 -4.15
C TRP A 90 21.80 29.06 -3.69
N ILE A 91 20.96 29.32 -2.69
CA ILE A 91 20.88 30.65 -2.05
C ILE A 91 22.24 31.05 -1.48
N ALA A 92 22.92 30.14 -0.77
CA ALA A 92 24.24 30.41 -0.22
C ALA A 92 25.27 30.70 -1.32
N ARG A 93 25.32 29.86 -2.37
CA ARG A 93 26.22 30.05 -3.52
C ARG A 93 25.99 31.37 -4.24
N ILE A 94 24.74 31.73 -4.54
CA ILE A 94 24.42 32.99 -5.23
C ILE A 94 24.78 34.17 -4.33
N LYS A 95 24.48 34.13 -3.02
CA LYS A 95 24.87 35.19 -2.09
C LYS A 95 26.38 35.42 -2.07
N GLN A 96 27.19 34.35 -2.10
CA GLN A 96 28.65 34.40 -2.12
C GLN A 96 29.25 34.93 -3.42
N GLN A 97 28.49 34.99 -4.53
CA GLN A 97 28.99 35.58 -5.77
C GLN A 97 29.39 37.04 -5.56
N SER A 98 30.62 37.36 -5.96
CA SER A 98 31.20 38.70 -5.85
C SER A 98 30.32 39.75 -6.52
N SER A 99 30.18 40.91 -5.90
CA SER A 99 29.48 42.07 -6.46
C SER A 99 30.14 42.63 -7.73
N LEU A 100 31.39 42.25 -8.02
CA LEU A 100 32.08 42.58 -9.27
C LEU A 100 31.48 41.84 -10.49
N VAL A 101 30.98 40.63 -10.26
CA VAL A 101 30.44 39.72 -11.29
C VAL A 101 28.91 39.61 -11.20
N SER A 102 28.33 40.06 -10.09
CA SER A 102 26.92 39.82 -9.75
C SER A 102 26.09 41.10 -9.83
N TYR A 103 25.18 41.12 -10.81
CA TYR A 103 24.29 42.22 -11.15
C TYR A 103 23.16 42.41 -10.13
N HIS A 104 22.78 43.65 -9.80
CA HIS A 104 21.94 43.98 -8.63
C HIS A 104 20.53 43.36 -8.65
N THR A 105 19.71 43.75 -9.62
CA THR A 105 18.34 43.28 -9.85
C THR A 105 18.31 41.85 -10.39
N THR A 106 19.25 41.46 -11.24
CA THR A 106 19.33 40.09 -11.78
C THR A 106 19.71 39.08 -10.68
N LYS A 107 20.64 39.39 -9.77
CA LYS A 107 20.96 38.54 -8.61
C LYS A 107 19.73 38.35 -7.72
N ARG A 108 18.95 39.42 -7.50
CA ARG A 108 17.70 39.34 -6.74
C ARG A 108 16.70 38.42 -7.43
N ALA A 109 16.52 38.55 -8.75
CA ALA A 109 15.65 37.66 -9.53
C ALA A 109 16.09 36.19 -9.44
N GLN A 110 17.39 35.89 -9.57
CA GLN A 110 17.93 34.54 -9.38
C GLN A 110 17.64 33.99 -7.97
N LEU A 111 17.85 34.81 -6.93
CA LEU A 111 17.53 34.41 -5.55
C LEU A 111 16.04 34.13 -5.36
N ASP A 112 15.16 34.87 -6.02
CA ASP A 112 13.72 34.64 -5.94
C ASP A 112 13.32 33.33 -6.64
N VAL A 113 13.91 32.99 -7.78
CA VAL A 113 13.70 31.69 -8.45
C VAL A 113 14.18 30.54 -7.58
N VAL A 114 15.37 30.65 -7.00
CA VAL A 114 15.96 29.58 -6.17
C VAL A 114 15.20 29.39 -4.84
N ARG A 115 14.36 30.35 -4.43
CA ARG A 115 13.46 30.18 -3.27
C ARG A 115 12.21 29.36 -3.58
N ILE A 116 11.80 29.19 -4.84
CA ILE A 116 10.59 28.42 -5.21
C ILE A 116 10.57 27.03 -4.58
N PRO A 117 11.65 26.22 -4.61
CA PRO A 117 11.61 24.87 -4.05
C PRO A 117 11.24 24.86 -2.56
N LYS A 118 11.58 25.91 -1.79
CA LYS A 118 11.12 26.04 -0.39
C LYS A 118 9.60 26.22 -0.29
N HIS A 119 9.00 27.00 -1.17
CA HIS A 119 7.55 27.18 -1.22
C HIS A 119 6.84 25.89 -1.66
N LEU A 120 7.40 25.18 -2.64
CA LEU A 120 6.90 23.87 -3.05
C LEU A 120 6.99 22.83 -1.92
N ALA A 121 8.09 22.84 -1.15
CA ALA A 121 8.25 21.98 0.01
C ALA A 121 7.20 22.24 1.08
N GLN A 122 6.89 23.51 1.38
CA GLN A 122 5.83 23.89 2.32
C GLN A 122 4.45 23.38 1.85
N LEU A 123 4.17 23.51 0.55
CA LEU A 123 2.93 23.05 -0.03
C LEU A 123 2.80 21.52 0.03
N LYS A 124 3.88 20.79 -0.30
CA LYS A 124 3.96 19.32 -0.14
C LYS A 124 3.75 18.90 1.32
N GLU A 125 4.41 19.55 2.28
CA GLU A 125 4.27 19.22 3.70
C GLU A 125 2.83 19.42 4.20
N SER A 126 2.18 20.51 3.78
CA SER A 126 0.76 20.76 4.06
C SER A 126 -0.12 19.63 3.52
N ASN A 127 0.17 19.16 2.30
CA ASN A 127 -0.54 18.04 1.67
C ASN A 127 -0.32 16.71 2.42
N CYS A 128 0.92 16.43 2.82
CA CYS A 128 1.27 15.27 3.66
C CYS A 128 0.49 15.26 4.98
N ASN A 129 0.24 16.42 5.58
CA ASN A 129 -0.56 16.51 6.80
C ASN A 129 -2.04 16.14 6.55
N GLU A 130 -2.62 16.50 5.41
CA GLU A 130 -3.96 16.05 5.04
C GLU A 130 -4.00 14.56 4.70
N ILE A 131 -2.99 14.04 4.00
CA ILE A 131 -2.81 12.60 3.76
C ILE A 131 -2.74 11.84 5.09
N GLN A 132 -1.97 12.34 6.06
CA GLN A 132 -1.84 11.70 7.38
C GLN A 132 -3.18 11.59 8.10
N LYS A 133 -4.06 12.60 7.98
CA LYS A 133 -5.42 12.53 8.56
C LYS A 133 -6.26 11.41 7.94
N VAL A 134 -6.15 11.18 6.62
CA VAL A 134 -6.83 10.07 5.94
C VAL A 134 -6.29 8.73 6.43
N ILE A 135 -4.96 8.60 6.53
CA ILE A 135 -4.30 7.41 7.08
C ILE A 135 -4.77 7.13 8.51
N ASP A 136 -4.80 8.14 9.36
CA ASP A 136 -5.21 8.00 10.77
C ASP A 136 -6.70 7.67 10.90
N LYS A 137 -7.55 8.28 10.07
CA LYS A 137 -8.99 7.95 9.99
C LYS A 137 -9.18 6.46 9.67
N TYR A 138 -8.51 5.95 8.64
CA TYR A 138 -8.62 4.54 8.27
C TYR A 138 -8.00 3.61 9.32
N ARG A 139 -6.85 3.98 9.90
CA ARG A 139 -6.22 3.24 11.01
C ARG A 139 -7.14 3.13 12.22
N ASN A 140 -7.89 4.18 12.57
CA ASN A 140 -8.87 4.16 13.63
C ASN A 140 -10.02 3.19 13.32
N TYR A 141 -10.58 3.25 12.11
CA TYR A 141 -11.57 2.27 11.65
C TYR A 141 -11.05 0.83 11.80
N VAL A 142 -9.83 0.55 11.34
CA VAL A 142 -9.21 -0.78 11.47
C VAL A 142 -9.07 -1.19 12.94
N ASN A 143 -8.66 -0.28 13.83
CA ASN A 143 -8.53 -0.57 15.26
C ASN A 143 -9.87 -0.88 15.95
N GLU A 144 -10.96 -0.26 15.52
CA GLU A 144 -12.31 -0.50 16.05
C GLU A 144 -12.89 -1.85 15.58
N ILE A 145 -12.61 -2.21 14.33
CA ILE A 145 -13.11 -3.43 13.70
C ILE A 145 -12.30 -4.66 14.12
N TYR A 146 -10.98 -4.52 14.22
CA TYR A 146 -10.05 -5.61 14.53
C TYR A 146 -9.49 -5.50 15.95
N ILE A 147 -9.99 -6.37 16.83
CA ILE A 147 -9.66 -6.36 18.25
C ILE A 147 -8.43 -7.23 18.51
N ASN A 148 -7.54 -6.72 19.36
CA ASN A 148 -6.35 -7.45 19.79
C ASN A 148 -6.72 -8.54 20.83
N GLU A 149 -6.55 -9.81 20.49
CA GLU A 149 -6.67 -10.90 21.47
C GLU A 149 -5.35 -10.97 22.27
N ARG A 150 -5.37 -10.64 23.57
CA ARG A 150 -4.17 -10.51 24.47
C ARG A 150 -3.14 -11.65 24.40
N PHE A 151 -3.48 -12.81 23.84
CA PHE A 151 -2.67 -14.02 23.82
C PHE A 151 -2.49 -14.66 22.43
N ARG A 152 -2.93 -14.01 21.33
CA ARG A 152 -2.68 -14.53 19.97
C ARG A 152 -1.92 -13.51 19.12
N PRO A 153 -0.97 -13.97 18.28
CA PRO A 153 -0.46 -13.16 17.18
C PRO A 153 -1.59 -12.84 16.21
N GLY A 154 -1.73 -11.57 15.84
CA GLY A 154 -2.73 -11.08 14.90
C GLY A 154 -4.03 -10.59 15.56
N ARG A 155 -4.76 -9.74 14.83
CA ARG A 155 -6.07 -9.24 15.26
C ARG A 155 -7.17 -9.95 14.48
N LYS A 156 -8.30 -10.16 15.16
CA LYS A 156 -9.49 -10.74 14.54
C LYS A 156 -10.58 -9.71 14.39
N HIS A 157 -11.43 -9.91 13.39
CA HIS A 157 -12.62 -9.10 13.27
C HIS A 157 -13.51 -9.30 14.52
N ARG A 158 -14.04 -8.21 15.08
CA ARG A 158 -14.82 -8.22 16.34
C ARG A 158 -15.98 -9.22 16.35
N ARG A 159 -16.54 -9.51 15.17
CA ARG A 159 -17.67 -10.45 14.96
C ARG A 159 -17.25 -11.89 14.60
N THR A 160 -15.97 -12.19 14.40
CA THR A 160 -15.54 -13.53 13.98
C THR A 160 -15.97 -14.62 14.96
N ASN A 161 -15.83 -14.38 16.27
CA ASN A 161 -16.20 -15.34 17.30
C ASN A 161 -17.73 -15.54 17.37
N GLU A 162 -18.52 -14.48 17.12
CA GLU A 162 -19.98 -14.53 17.00
C GLU A 162 -20.40 -15.43 15.82
N PHE A 163 -19.89 -15.15 14.61
CA PHE A 163 -20.21 -15.94 13.41
C PHE A 163 -19.77 -17.39 13.55
N LYS A 164 -18.58 -17.64 14.12
CA LYS A 164 -18.12 -19.00 14.40
C LYS A 164 -19.09 -19.77 15.30
N LYS A 165 -19.63 -19.11 16.34
CA LYS A 165 -20.63 -19.73 17.21
C LYS A 165 -21.93 -20.00 16.45
N LEU A 166 -22.40 -19.06 15.64
CA LEU A 166 -23.61 -19.21 14.83
C LEU A 166 -23.50 -20.40 13.85
N PHE A 167 -22.39 -20.51 13.12
CA PHE A 167 -22.15 -21.64 12.21
C PHE A 167 -22.09 -22.97 12.96
N LYS A 168 -21.38 -23.03 14.09
CA LYS A 168 -21.33 -24.25 14.92
C LYS A 168 -22.71 -24.67 15.42
N THR A 169 -23.50 -23.72 15.92
CA THR A 169 -24.87 -23.98 16.38
C THR A 169 -25.77 -24.43 15.23
N ALA A 170 -25.65 -23.83 14.05
CA ALA A 170 -26.40 -24.25 12.87
C ALA A 170 -26.04 -25.68 12.44
N HIS A 171 -24.76 -26.05 12.52
CA HIS A 171 -24.24 -27.35 12.10
C HIS A 171 -24.52 -28.48 13.11
N ALA A 172 -24.68 -28.17 14.40
CA ALA A 172 -24.81 -29.16 15.47
C ALA A 172 -25.90 -30.23 15.22
N SER A 173 -27.10 -29.80 14.82
CA SER A 173 -28.23 -30.71 14.55
C SER A 173 -27.98 -31.61 13.33
N LEU A 174 -27.33 -31.10 12.28
CA LEU A 174 -26.96 -31.91 11.13
C LEU A 174 -25.93 -32.97 11.51
N ARG A 175 -24.94 -32.58 12.31
CA ARG A 175 -23.87 -33.48 12.77
C ARG A 175 -24.42 -34.62 13.63
N GLU A 176 -25.33 -34.33 14.54
CA GLU A 176 -25.95 -35.36 15.39
C GLU A 176 -26.64 -36.45 14.56
N VAL A 177 -27.45 -36.06 13.57
CA VAL A 177 -28.15 -37.00 12.69
C VAL A 177 -27.17 -37.72 11.75
N ALA A 178 -26.10 -37.06 11.32
CA ALA A 178 -25.04 -37.67 10.51
C ALA A 178 -24.30 -38.77 11.29
N ASP A 179 -23.96 -38.52 12.56
CA ASP A 179 -23.28 -39.48 13.44
C ASP A 179 -24.19 -40.70 13.74
N GLN A 180 -25.49 -40.46 13.94
CA GLN A 180 -26.50 -41.53 14.05
C GLN A 180 -26.59 -42.38 12.77
N LEU A 181 -26.64 -41.74 11.60
CA LEU A 181 -26.68 -42.43 10.30
C LEU A 181 -25.41 -43.27 10.06
N ALA A 182 -24.23 -42.76 10.43
CA ALA A 182 -22.97 -43.49 10.33
C ALA A 182 -22.94 -44.72 11.27
N THR A 183 -23.47 -44.56 12.48
CA THR A 183 -23.62 -45.66 13.44
C THR A 183 -24.56 -46.74 12.92
N LEU A 184 -25.73 -46.36 12.40
CA LEU A 184 -26.70 -47.28 11.82
C LEU A 184 -26.14 -48.05 10.61
N ARG A 185 -25.41 -47.38 9.70
CA ARG A 185 -24.72 -48.06 8.58
C ARG A 185 -23.69 -49.09 9.05
N THR A 186 -22.99 -48.79 10.13
CA THR A 186 -22.03 -49.73 10.73
C THR A 186 -22.76 -50.94 11.33
N SER A 187 -23.90 -50.71 12.00
CA SER A 187 -24.76 -51.77 12.54
C SER A 187 -25.40 -52.61 11.43
N GLU A 188 -25.87 -52.00 10.35
CA GLU A 188 -26.43 -52.67 9.16
C GLU A 188 -25.39 -53.62 8.55
N LYS A 189 -24.15 -53.15 8.35
CA LYS A 189 -23.07 -53.99 7.85
C LYS A 189 -22.83 -55.22 8.74
N LYS A 190 -22.74 -55.02 10.05
CA LYS A 190 -22.57 -56.12 11.02
C LYS A 190 -23.76 -57.08 11.03
N ALA A 191 -24.99 -56.57 10.93
CA ALA A 191 -26.20 -57.38 10.89
C ALA A 191 -26.27 -58.23 9.62
N ARG A 192 -25.89 -57.67 8.45
CA ARG A 192 -25.78 -58.42 7.19
C ARG A 192 -24.73 -59.53 7.27
N GLU A 193 -23.56 -59.26 7.83
CA GLU A 193 -22.51 -60.26 8.03
C GLU A 193 -22.99 -61.38 8.98
N ALA A 194 -23.68 -61.02 10.06
CA ALA A 194 -24.24 -61.99 11.01
C ALA A 194 -25.36 -62.84 10.38
N LEU A 195 -26.24 -62.24 9.57
CA LEU A 195 -27.28 -62.97 8.85
C LEU A 195 -26.66 -63.95 7.86
N ARG A 196 -25.69 -63.50 7.05
CA ARG A 196 -24.97 -64.36 6.10
C ARG A 196 -24.30 -65.55 6.78
N THR A 197 -23.70 -65.33 7.95
CA THR A 197 -23.09 -66.40 8.75
C THR A 197 -24.15 -67.40 9.26
N ALA A 198 -25.30 -66.91 9.72
CA ALA A 198 -26.40 -67.77 10.16
C ALA A 198 -27.03 -68.55 8.99
N GLU A 199 -27.14 -67.95 7.80
CA GLU A 199 -27.61 -68.60 6.58
C GLU A 199 -26.70 -69.75 6.16
N SER A 200 -25.38 -69.52 6.11
CA SER A 200 -24.42 -70.58 5.83
C SER A 200 -24.44 -71.70 6.88
N ALA A 201 -24.62 -71.36 8.16
CA ALA A 201 -24.75 -72.37 9.21
C ALA A 201 -26.04 -73.20 9.06
N CYS A 202 -27.18 -72.57 8.71
CA CYS A 202 -28.43 -73.27 8.40
C CYS A 202 -28.25 -74.23 7.22
N GLU A 203 -27.59 -73.77 6.14
CA GLU A 203 -27.36 -74.58 4.94
C GLU A 203 -26.50 -75.83 5.26
N ILE A 204 -25.43 -75.67 6.05
CA ILE A 204 -24.60 -76.79 6.51
C ILE A 204 -25.43 -77.78 7.34
N ILE A 205 -26.26 -77.30 8.28
CA ILE A 205 -27.11 -78.14 9.12
C ILE A 205 -28.17 -78.88 8.28
N GLN A 206 -28.72 -78.25 7.24
CA GLN A 206 -29.67 -78.87 6.32
C GLN A 206 -29.06 -79.97 5.45
N LEU A 207 -27.78 -79.84 5.11
CA LEU A 207 -27.04 -80.82 4.28
C LEU A 207 -26.50 -82.00 5.10
N ASP A 208 -26.47 -81.91 6.43
CA ASP A 208 -26.02 -82.99 7.31
C ASP A 208 -27.13 -84.03 7.55
N PRO A 209 -26.97 -85.28 7.05
CA PRO A 209 -27.98 -86.34 7.19
C PRO A 209 -28.15 -86.85 8.63
N SER A 210 -27.29 -86.46 9.57
CA SER A 210 -27.40 -86.79 11.00
C SER A 210 -28.17 -85.75 11.82
N THR A 211 -28.58 -84.64 11.19
CA THR A 211 -29.29 -83.54 11.84
C THR A 211 -30.66 -83.94 12.37
N THR A 212 -30.91 -83.64 13.63
CA THR A 212 -32.23 -83.79 14.24
C THR A 212 -33.15 -82.61 13.90
N GLU A 213 -34.46 -82.87 13.81
CA GLU A 213 -35.49 -81.83 13.55
C GLU A 213 -35.40 -80.65 14.55
N LYS A 214 -35.03 -80.94 15.80
CA LYS A 214 -34.81 -79.93 16.84
C LYS A 214 -33.61 -79.02 16.57
N GLN A 215 -32.53 -79.54 15.97
CA GLN A 215 -31.36 -78.74 15.58
C GLN A 215 -31.68 -77.83 14.39
N LEU A 216 -32.41 -78.36 13.41
CA LEU A 216 -32.87 -77.59 12.25
C LEU A 216 -33.81 -76.45 12.68
N ALA A 217 -34.77 -76.73 13.58
CA ALA A 217 -35.68 -75.71 14.11
C ALA A 217 -34.93 -74.58 14.84
N ARG A 218 -33.91 -74.91 15.64
CA ARG A 218 -33.07 -73.92 16.32
C ARG A 218 -32.25 -73.06 15.35
N ALA A 219 -31.69 -73.67 14.30
CA ALA A 219 -30.94 -72.95 13.28
C ALA A 219 -31.83 -71.93 12.55
N ASN A 220 -33.02 -72.36 12.11
CA ASN A 220 -34.03 -71.50 11.50
C ASN A 220 -34.48 -70.37 12.44
N GLU A 221 -34.65 -70.65 13.74
CA GLU A 221 -34.98 -69.61 14.73
C GLU A 221 -33.88 -68.56 14.84
N VAL A 222 -32.61 -68.96 14.86
CA VAL A 222 -31.46 -68.03 14.89
C VAL A 222 -31.41 -67.18 13.62
N GLN A 223 -31.57 -67.79 12.45
CA GLN A 223 -31.61 -67.09 11.16
C GLN A 223 -32.74 -66.04 11.14
N ASN A 224 -33.96 -66.43 11.54
CA ASN A 224 -35.11 -65.53 11.60
C ASN A 224 -34.89 -64.36 12.57
N LYS A 225 -34.27 -64.62 13.73
CA LYS A 225 -33.87 -63.55 14.67
C LYS A 225 -32.87 -62.58 14.05
N LYS A 226 -31.86 -63.06 13.31
CA LYS A 226 -30.89 -62.19 12.63
C LYS A 226 -31.52 -61.39 11.49
N ARG A 227 -32.47 -61.99 10.76
CA ARG A 227 -33.25 -61.31 9.73
C ARG A 227 -34.11 -60.18 10.31
N ALA A 228 -34.85 -60.45 11.37
CA ALA A 228 -35.67 -59.43 12.04
C ALA A 228 -34.83 -58.25 12.57
N ILE A 229 -33.63 -58.51 13.10
CA ILE A 229 -32.70 -57.44 13.52
C ILE A 229 -32.25 -56.60 12.33
N LEU A 230 -31.96 -57.23 11.18
CA LEU A 230 -31.57 -56.50 9.97
C LEU A 230 -32.71 -55.62 9.46
N GLU A 231 -33.94 -56.16 9.40
CA GLU A 231 -35.14 -55.42 8.98
C GLU A 231 -35.40 -54.18 9.88
N ASP A 232 -35.32 -54.33 11.21
CA ASP A 232 -35.45 -53.22 12.16
C ASP A 232 -34.36 -52.13 11.97
N ILE A 233 -33.12 -52.54 11.69
CA ILE A 233 -32.04 -51.58 11.39
C ILE A 233 -32.30 -50.86 10.06
N GLU A 234 -32.77 -51.58 9.04
CA GLU A 234 -33.06 -51.01 7.72
C GLU A 234 -34.22 -50.00 7.78
N GLU A 235 -35.27 -50.28 8.56
CA GLU A 235 -36.38 -49.34 8.84
C GLU A 235 -35.85 -48.06 9.52
N LYS A 236 -35.11 -48.20 10.62
CA LYS A 236 -34.47 -47.06 11.32
C LYS A 236 -33.55 -46.24 10.41
N LEU A 237 -32.87 -46.91 9.48
CA LEU A 237 -31.97 -46.27 8.52
C LEU A 237 -32.74 -45.45 7.48
N VAL A 238 -33.92 -45.90 7.03
CA VAL A 238 -34.83 -45.13 6.17
C VAL A 238 -35.30 -43.86 6.88
N ASP A 239 -35.77 -43.98 8.12
CA ASP A 239 -36.25 -42.84 8.91
C ASP A 239 -35.14 -41.84 9.22
N THR A 240 -33.95 -42.34 9.58
CA THR A 240 -32.78 -41.48 9.86
C THR A 240 -32.31 -40.78 8.59
N LYS A 241 -32.36 -41.44 7.41
CA LYS A 241 -32.09 -40.79 6.12
C LYS A 241 -33.08 -39.67 5.82
N ALA A 242 -34.36 -39.86 6.10
CA ALA A 242 -35.37 -38.82 5.92
C ALA A 242 -35.10 -37.62 6.84
N THR A 243 -34.83 -37.89 8.12
CA THR A 243 -34.48 -36.88 9.13
C THR A 243 -33.20 -36.13 8.73
N TYR A 244 -32.18 -36.82 8.22
CA TYR A 244 -30.95 -36.22 7.73
C TYR A 244 -31.20 -35.22 6.59
N ARG A 245 -32.07 -35.54 5.63
CA ARG A 245 -32.43 -34.62 4.53
C ARG A 245 -33.09 -33.34 5.06
N VAL A 246 -33.96 -33.45 6.07
CA VAL A 246 -34.62 -32.30 6.72
C VAL A 246 -33.58 -31.46 7.49
N ALA A 247 -32.70 -32.09 8.25
CA ALA A 247 -31.62 -31.42 8.96
C ALA A 247 -30.67 -30.70 7.99
N GLN A 248 -30.33 -31.33 6.85
CA GLN A 248 -29.48 -30.74 5.81
C GLN A 248 -30.13 -29.49 5.21
N LYS A 249 -31.42 -29.54 4.86
CA LYS A 249 -32.16 -28.38 4.34
C LYS A 249 -32.19 -27.23 5.36
N THR A 250 -32.41 -27.56 6.62
CA THR A 250 -32.43 -26.58 7.73
C THR A 250 -31.07 -25.94 7.93
N TYR A 251 -30.00 -26.75 7.96
CA TYR A 251 -28.63 -26.25 8.05
C TYR A 251 -28.29 -25.33 6.89
N ARG A 252 -28.57 -25.73 5.64
CA ARG A 252 -28.34 -24.90 4.45
C ARG A 252 -29.02 -23.53 4.58
N LYS A 253 -30.30 -23.49 4.99
CA LYS A 253 -31.01 -22.22 5.19
C LYS A 253 -30.32 -21.34 6.24
N LYS A 254 -29.99 -21.90 7.40
CA LYS A 254 -29.34 -21.15 8.50
C LYS A 254 -27.93 -20.68 8.11
N ALA A 255 -27.12 -21.57 7.52
CA ALA A 255 -25.77 -21.26 7.08
C ALA A 255 -25.75 -20.19 5.99
N THR A 256 -26.69 -20.22 5.04
CA THR A 256 -26.85 -19.15 4.04
C THR A 256 -27.18 -17.81 4.68
N GLU A 257 -28.04 -17.78 5.70
CA GLU A 257 -28.38 -16.53 6.39
C GLU A 257 -27.17 -15.94 7.13
N ILE A 258 -26.42 -16.78 7.85
CA ILE A 258 -25.17 -16.37 8.51
C ILE A 258 -24.15 -15.89 7.48
N PHE A 259 -24.04 -16.59 6.34
CA PHE A 259 -23.15 -16.20 5.25
C PHE A 259 -23.50 -14.83 4.66
N LYS A 260 -24.80 -14.54 4.46
CA LYS A 260 -25.23 -13.19 4.04
C LYS A 260 -24.80 -12.11 5.03
N GLN A 261 -24.90 -12.37 6.32
CA GLN A 261 -24.41 -11.42 7.34
C GLN A 261 -22.89 -11.23 7.27
N CYS A 262 -22.13 -12.29 6.99
CA CYS A 262 -20.70 -12.17 6.74
C CYS A 262 -20.42 -11.31 5.50
N GLN A 263 -21.22 -11.47 4.45
CA GLN A 263 -21.10 -10.68 3.21
C GLN A 263 -21.40 -9.20 3.45
N THR A 264 -22.41 -8.86 4.24
CA THR A 264 -22.72 -7.45 4.59
C THR A 264 -21.56 -6.80 5.36
N VAL A 265 -20.98 -7.51 6.34
CA VAL A 265 -19.81 -7.00 7.08
C VAL A 265 -18.61 -6.76 6.16
N GLU A 266 -18.42 -7.65 5.20
CA GLU A 266 -17.34 -7.52 4.23
C GLU A 266 -17.60 -6.43 3.18
N GLU A 267 -18.85 -6.24 2.77
CA GLU A 267 -19.29 -5.12 1.94
C GLU A 267 -18.97 -3.78 2.62
N GLU A 268 -19.30 -3.63 3.90
CA GLU A 268 -18.93 -2.44 4.70
C GLU A 268 -17.42 -2.17 4.67
N ARG A 269 -16.59 -3.21 4.77
CA ARG A 269 -15.13 -3.08 4.68
C ARG A 269 -14.66 -2.61 3.31
N LEU A 270 -15.23 -3.18 2.24
CA LEU A 270 -14.91 -2.82 0.87
C LEU A 270 -15.33 -1.38 0.55
N ASP A 271 -16.49 -0.94 1.07
CA ASP A 271 -16.94 0.44 0.94
C ASP A 271 -16.04 1.43 1.68
N HIS A 272 -15.60 1.10 2.90
CA HIS A 272 -14.63 1.93 3.62
C HIS A 272 -13.30 2.05 2.88
N ILE A 273 -12.83 0.98 2.23
CA ILE A 273 -11.63 1.03 1.37
C ILE A 273 -11.86 1.96 0.18
N ARG A 274 -12.99 1.82 -0.51
CA ARG A 274 -13.36 2.69 -1.64
C ARG A 274 -13.41 4.16 -1.21
N GLU A 275 -14.05 4.46 -0.09
CA GLU A 275 -14.13 5.82 0.45
C GLU A 275 -12.76 6.36 0.83
N THR A 276 -11.92 5.55 1.48
CA THR A 276 -10.55 5.95 1.85
C THR A 276 -9.70 6.23 0.62
N LEU A 277 -9.84 5.44 -0.46
CA LEU A 277 -9.15 5.70 -1.73
C LEU A 277 -9.59 7.03 -2.35
N LEU A 278 -10.88 7.35 -2.31
CA LEU A 278 -11.40 8.62 -2.82
C LEU A 278 -10.90 9.81 -1.97
N ASP A 279 -10.97 9.69 -0.64
CA ASP A 279 -10.43 10.67 0.31
C ASP A 279 -8.93 10.88 0.03
N PHE A 280 -8.17 9.79 -0.15
CA PHE A 280 -6.74 9.82 -0.45
C PHE A 280 -6.45 10.55 -1.76
N ILE A 281 -7.15 10.23 -2.85
CA ILE A 281 -7.01 10.92 -4.15
C ILE A 281 -7.32 12.42 -4.00
N GLN A 282 -8.39 12.75 -3.29
CA GLN A 282 -8.81 14.13 -3.09
C GLN A 282 -7.77 14.95 -2.33
N VAL A 283 -7.12 14.36 -1.32
CA VAL A 283 -6.04 15.04 -0.59
C VAL A 283 -4.71 15.03 -1.34
N MET A 284 -4.43 14.04 -2.21
CA MET A 284 -3.21 14.08 -3.04
C MET A 284 -3.17 15.30 -3.95
N TYR A 285 -4.32 15.74 -4.48
CA TYR A 285 -4.39 16.91 -5.35
C TYR A 285 -5.65 17.73 -5.07
N THR A 286 -5.51 18.74 -4.22
CA THR A 286 -6.60 19.65 -3.89
C THR A 286 -6.68 20.84 -4.86
N PRO A 287 -7.87 21.41 -5.11
CA PRO A 287 -7.99 22.69 -5.83
C PRO A 287 -7.20 23.82 -5.17
N LYS A 288 -7.10 23.80 -3.84
CA LYS A 288 -6.27 24.72 -3.06
C LYS A 288 -4.79 24.56 -3.40
N TYR A 289 -4.27 23.33 -3.41
CA TYR A 289 -2.90 23.02 -3.82
C TYR A 289 -2.61 23.55 -5.23
N SER A 290 -3.50 23.27 -6.19
CA SER A 290 -3.38 23.75 -7.57
C SER A 290 -3.36 25.28 -7.68
N SER A 291 -4.24 25.96 -6.95
CA SER A 291 -4.29 27.43 -6.92
C SER A 291 -3.03 28.05 -6.31
N GLU A 292 -2.57 27.55 -5.16
CA GLU A 292 -1.35 28.03 -4.50
C GLU A 292 -0.10 27.77 -5.36
N LEU A 293 -0.04 26.62 -6.04
CA LEU A 293 1.03 26.30 -6.99
C LEU A 293 1.09 27.33 -8.12
N ASN A 294 -0.05 27.63 -8.76
CA ASN A 294 -0.12 28.63 -9.83
C ASN A 294 0.26 30.02 -9.33
N GLN A 295 -0.22 30.43 -8.16
CA GLN A 295 0.11 31.71 -7.56
C GLN A 295 1.62 31.90 -7.31
N ILE A 296 2.33 30.84 -6.90
CA ILE A 296 3.79 30.88 -6.72
C ILE A 296 4.48 31.21 -8.05
N PHE A 297 4.11 30.53 -9.14
CA PHE A 297 4.76 30.72 -10.45
C PHE A 297 4.33 32.02 -11.13
N ASP A 298 3.06 32.39 -11.09
CA ASP A 298 2.54 33.64 -11.68
C ASP A 298 3.08 34.87 -10.96
N GLY A 299 3.11 34.82 -9.62
CA GLY A 299 3.67 35.86 -8.78
C GLY A 299 5.15 36.07 -9.04
N LEU A 300 5.91 34.98 -9.19
CA LEU A 300 7.33 35.06 -9.53
C LEU A 300 7.55 35.60 -10.96
N THR A 301 6.78 35.12 -11.93
CA THR A 301 6.88 35.57 -13.33
C THR A 301 6.66 37.08 -13.41
N THR A 302 5.64 37.58 -12.72
CA THR A 302 5.36 39.02 -12.62
C THR A 302 6.49 39.76 -11.92
N LYS A 303 7.01 39.22 -10.81
CA LYS A 303 8.11 39.83 -10.06
C LYS A 303 9.38 39.96 -10.89
N ILE A 304 9.78 38.91 -11.60
CA ILE A 304 10.98 38.94 -12.45
C ILE A 304 10.78 39.93 -13.60
N THR A 305 9.64 39.86 -14.29
CA THR A 305 9.34 40.74 -15.43
C THR A 305 9.32 42.22 -15.05
N THR A 306 8.89 42.55 -13.83
CA THR A 306 8.75 43.94 -13.37
C THR A 306 9.96 44.49 -12.63
N GLN A 307 10.72 43.64 -11.92
CA GLN A 307 11.81 44.09 -11.04
C GLN A 307 13.20 43.81 -11.58
N GLN A 308 13.37 42.85 -12.49
CA GLN A 308 14.65 42.63 -13.15
C GLN A 308 14.82 43.69 -14.24
N ASN A 309 15.91 44.45 -14.17
CA ASN A 309 16.18 45.50 -15.12
C ASN A 309 17.68 45.56 -15.42
N SER A 310 18.04 45.16 -16.64
CA SER A 310 19.43 45.17 -17.10
C SER A 310 20.04 46.57 -17.13
N PHE A 311 19.24 47.62 -17.38
CA PHE A 311 19.73 49.00 -17.36
C PHE A 311 20.12 49.45 -15.95
N ASP A 312 19.29 49.15 -14.95
CA ASP A 312 19.58 49.48 -13.55
C ASP A 312 20.83 48.74 -13.05
N ASP A 313 21.03 47.50 -13.50
CA ASP A 313 22.22 46.71 -13.20
C ASP A 313 23.50 47.31 -13.77
N LEU A 314 23.47 47.75 -15.04
CA LEU A 314 24.59 48.41 -15.70
C LEU A 314 24.88 49.78 -15.07
N LEU A 315 23.85 50.56 -14.74
CA LEU A 315 23.98 51.85 -14.08
C LEU A 315 24.58 51.71 -12.68
N PHE A 316 24.16 50.70 -11.92
CA PHE A 316 24.75 50.37 -10.63
C PHE A 316 26.25 50.05 -10.78
N TRP A 317 26.60 49.21 -11.76
CA TRP A 317 28.00 48.82 -12.00
C TRP A 317 28.87 50.04 -12.37
N ALA A 318 28.40 50.88 -13.29
CA ALA A 318 29.11 52.09 -13.73
C ALA A 318 29.38 53.07 -12.57
N LYS A 319 28.41 53.24 -11.66
CA LYS A 319 28.56 54.08 -10.47
C LYS A 319 29.49 53.47 -9.41
N ALA A 320 29.43 52.16 -9.22
CA ALA A 320 30.18 51.47 -8.19
C ALA A 320 31.64 51.20 -8.59
N TYR A 321 31.91 50.89 -9.85
CA TYR A 321 33.20 50.43 -10.34
C TYR A 321 33.71 51.15 -11.60
N GLY A 322 32.88 51.95 -12.26
CA GLY A 322 33.23 52.66 -13.48
C GLY A 322 33.82 54.06 -13.27
N ILE A 323 33.95 54.80 -14.37
CA ILE A 323 34.57 56.14 -14.43
C ILE A 323 33.77 57.17 -13.61
N GLU A 324 32.48 56.91 -13.37
CA GLU A 324 31.62 57.79 -12.58
C GLU A 324 31.75 57.63 -11.06
N ASN A 325 32.57 56.68 -10.61
CA ASN A 325 32.88 56.49 -9.19
C ASN A 325 33.51 57.78 -8.61
N LYS A 326 33.14 58.12 -7.37
CA LYS A 326 33.58 59.33 -6.68
C LYS A 326 35.10 59.46 -6.62
N LEU A 327 35.82 58.33 -6.51
CA LEU A 327 37.29 58.27 -6.48
C LEU A 327 37.91 58.67 -7.83
N THR A 328 37.33 58.25 -8.96
CA THR A 328 37.78 58.62 -10.31
C THR A 328 37.46 60.07 -10.64
N LYS A 329 36.32 60.59 -10.17
CA LYS A 329 35.95 62.01 -10.31
C LYS A 329 36.80 62.95 -9.46
N SER A 330 37.44 62.46 -8.41
CA SER A 330 38.29 63.25 -7.51
C SER A 330 39.78 63.21 -7.83
N LEU A 331 40.21 62.54 -8.92
CA LEU A 331 41.61 62.62 -9.33
C LEU A 331 41.91 64.07 -9.77
N PRO A 332 42.89 64.76 -9.17
CA PRO A 332 43.33 66.05 -9.67
C PRO A 332 43.91 65.84 -11.07
N LEU A 333 43.36 66.54 -12.07
CA LEU A 333 44.13 66.83 -13.26
C LEU A 333 45.33 67.66 -12.78
N THR A 334 46.53 67.08 -12.81
CA THR A 334 47.75 67.86 -12.63
C THR A 334 47.77 68.93 -13.71
N PRO A 335 47.85 70.23 -13.38
CA PRO A 335 48.19 71.23 -14.36
C PRO A 335 49.67 71.00 -14.68
N ASN A 336 49.93 70.35 -15.82
CA ASN A 336 51.23 70.50 -16.44
C ASN A 336 51.12 71.73 -17.34
N ASP A 337 51.53 72.86 -16.76
CA ASP A 337 52.22 73.89 -17.52
C ASP A 337 53.47 73.21 -18.12
N ASP A 338 53.55 73.18 -19.45
CA ASP A 338 54.73 73.62 -20.19
C ASP A 338 54.48 73.52 -21.69
N ASP A 339 54.57 74.69 -22.31
CA ASP A 339 54.45 75.01 -23.72
C ASP A 339 55.44 74.25 -24.61
N HIS A 340 55.00 73.89 -25.83
CA HIS A 340 55.67 74.41 -27.03
C HIS A 340 54.85 74.13 -28.31
N ASP A 341 54.57 75.24 -28.99
CA ASP A 341 54.23 75.43 -30.40
C ASP A 341 54.36 74.23 -31.36
N SER A 342 53.28 74.01 -32.13
CA SER A 342 53.37 73.76 -33.57
C SER A 342 52.00 74.05 -34.21
N ASP A 343 51.81 75.31 -34.61
CA ASP A 343 50.80 75.70 -35.59
C ASP A 343 51.11 75.03 -36.94
N SER A 344 50.20 74.21 -37.44
CA SER A 344 49.94 74.10 -38.89
C SER A 344 48.51 73.62 -39.16
N ILE A 345 47.64 74.61 -39.34
CA ILE A 345 46.51 74.71 -40.27
C ILE A 345 46.35 73.50 -41.21
N ILE A 346 45.14 72.90 -41.23
CA ILE A 346 44.33 72.71 -42.45
C ILE A 346 42.85 72.51 -42.06
N GLU A 347 42.02 73.26 -42.77
CA GLU A 347 40.58 73.43 -42.65
C GLU A 347 39.74 72.18 -42.98
N SER A 348 38.62 72.07 -42.26
CA SER A 348 37.24 71.86 -42.77
C SER A 348 36.99 70.89 -43.93
N ARG A 349 36.28 69.78 -43.66
CA ARG A 349 34.94 69.50 -44.24
C ARG A 349 34.33 68.16 -43.79
N THR A 350 33.19 68.30 -43.12
CA THR A 350 31.92 67.58 -43.29
C THR A 350 31.85 66.28 -44.11
N ASN A 351 31.24 65.28 -43.46
CA ASN A 351 30.23 64.34 -43.97
C ASN A 351 30.56 63.42 -45.16
N LYS A 352 30.38 62.11 -44.89
CA LYS A 352 29.39 61.21 -45.54
C LYS A 352 30.00 59.87 -45.99
N LYS A 353 29.66 58.83 -45.21
CA LYS A 353 29.00 57.57 -45.62
C LYS A 353 29.65 56.65 -46.68
N LEU A 354 29.67 55.37 -46.29
CA LEU A 354 29.50 54.11 -47.07
C LEU A 354 30.75 53.41 -47.65
N THR A 355 30.85 52.13 -47.24
CA THR A 355 31.18 50.90 -48.02
C THR A 355 32.57 50.82 -48.68
N ASP A 356 33.26 49.69 -48.79
CA ASP A 356 33.09 48.29 -48.41
C ASP A 356 34.45 47.61 -48.68
N HIS A 357 34.61 46.38 -48.18
CA HIS A 357 35.46 45.30 -48.71
C HIS A 357 37.01 45.35 -48.58
N GLU A 358 37.46 44.51 -47.64
CA GLU A 358 38.26 43.28 -47.86
C GLU A 358 39.77 43.29 -48.17
N THR A 359 40.36 42.17 -47.71
CA THR A 359 41.68 41.57 -47.94
C THR A 359 42.84 42.12 -47.11
N ASP A 360 43.77 41.33 -46.56
CA ASP A 360 43.98 39.89 -46.37
C ASP A 360 45.30 39.74 -45.56
N LYS A 361 45.52 38.58 -44.93
CA LYS A 361 46.80 38.01 -44.42
C LYS A 361 47.49 38.67 -43.21
N ASN A 362 47.67 37.89 -42.12
CA ASN A 362 48.86 37.03 -42.03
C ASN A 362 48.89 36.12 -40.79
N ASP A 363 49.35 34.90 -41.07
CA ASP A 363 49.89 33.83 -40.24
C ASP A 363 50.60 34.17 -38.92
N ARG A 364 50.33 33.36 -37.88
CA ARG A 364 51.31 32.52 -37.14
C ARG A 364 50.58 31.61 -36.14
N ARG A 365 50.37 30.31 -36.41
CA ARG A 365 51.24 29.15 -36.12
C ARG A 365 51.98 29.17 -34.77
N GLN A 366 51.50 28.37 -33.82
CA GLN A 366 52.16 27.22 -33.13
C GLN A 366 51.25 26.80 -31.96
N SER A 367 50.52 25.67 -31.89
CA SER A 367 50.78 24.24 -32.14
C SER A 367 51.52 23.51 -31.00
N ILE A 368 50.81 22.53 -30.42
CA ILE A 368 51.28 21.20 -29.96
C ILE A 368 51.92 21.24 -28.55
N ILE A 369 51.50 20.45 -27.54
CA ILE A 369 51.58 18.97 -27.46
C ILE A 369 50.46 18.38 -26.58
N GLU A 370 49.80 17.35 -27.13
CA GLU A 370 49.02 16.30 -26.46
C GLU A 370 49.96 15.26 -25.82
N HIS A 371 49.51 14.60 -24.75
CA HIS A 371 49.89 13.21 -24.52
C HIS A 371 48.72 12.45 -23.89
N GLU A 372 48.08 11.61 -24.72
CA GLU A 372 47.49 10.34 -24.32
C GLU A 372 48.61 9.34 -24.00
N ALA A 373 48.32 8.42 -23.07
CA ALA A 373 48.66 7.00 -23.19
C ALA A 373 47.86 6.19 -22.18
N ASP A 374 47.35 5.07 -22.68
CA ASP A 374 46.49 4.04 -22.13
C ASP A 374 47.17 3.17 -21.04
N ASP A 375 46.38 2.36 -20.31
CA ASP A 375 46.38 0.89 -20.46
C ASP A 375 45.56 0.15 -19.37
N GLU A 376 44.71 -0.75 -19.87
CA GLU A 376 44.37 -2.14 -19.47
C GLU A 376 44.18 -2.54 -17.98
N GLU A 377 43.01 -3.05 -17.58
CA GLU A 377 42.45 -4.42 -17.73
C GLU A 377 42.90 -5.40 -16.62
N ALA A 378 41.96 -5.90 -15.79
CA ALA A 378 42.01 -7.22 -15.14
C ALA A 378 40.69 -7.56 -14.41
N SER A 379 40.48 -8.85 -14.23
CA SER A 379 39.21 -9.56 -14.18
C SER A 379 38.95 -10.29 -12.85
N ALA A 380 37.66 -10.27 -12.44
CA ALA A 380 36.88 -11.37 -11.83
C ALA A 380 37.33 -12.04 -10.48
N PRO A 381 36.61 -13.08 -9.96
CA PRO A 381 35.74 -13.01 -8.77
C PRO A 381 36.13 -14.00 -7.64
N ILE A 382 35.29 -14.20 -6.59
CA ILE A 382 34.95 -15.50 -5.90
C ILE A 382 34.52 -15.36 -4.40
N ASN A 383 33.31 -15.88 -4.12
CA ASN A 383 32.78 -16.72 -3.00
C ASN A 383 33.08 -16.55 -1.49
N THR A 384 31.95 -16.51 -0.75
CA THR A 384 31.49 -17.41 0.36
C THR A 384 32.32 -17.61 1.64
N THR A 385 31.68 -17.38 2.80
CA THR A 385 31.72 -18.21 4.05
C THR A 385 30.74 -17.61 5.09
N THR A 386 29.60 -18.23 5.41
CA THR A 386 29.33 -19.15 6.56
C THR A 386 30.06 -18.87 7.88
N SER A 387 29.29 -18.52 8.93
CA SER A 387 29.41 -18.89 10.36
C SER A 387 28.84 -17.77 11.26
N VAL A 388 28.26 -17.94 12.44
CA VAL A 388 27.96 -19.08 13.31
C VAL A 388 26.96 -18.55 14.35
N LYS A 389 26.04 -19.41 14.80
CA LYS A 389 25.16 -19.20 15.95
C LYS A 389 25.98 -19.05 17.25
N THR A 390 25.73 -18.02 18.04
CA THR A 390 26.02 -18.05 19.49
C THR A 390 24.76 -17.81 20.30
N LYS A 391 24.46 -18.86 21.06
CA LYS A 391 23.33 -19.05 21.96
C LYS A 391 23.79 -18.60 23.35
N VAL A 392 23.32 -17.46 23.84
CA VAL A 392 23.52 -17.07 25.24
C VAL A 392 22.26 -17.38 26.04
N LYS A 393 22.33 -18.49 26.78
CA LYS A 393 21.49 -18.79 27.93
C LYS A 393 21.72 -17.71 28.99
N ARG A 394 20.66 -17.04 29.47
CA ARG A 394 20.68 -16.37 30.77
C ARG A 394 19.59 -16.96 31.65
N THR A 395 20.03 -17.76 32.61
CA THR A 395 19.23 -18.35 33.69
C THR A 395 19.06 -17.34 34.82
N LYS A 396 17.79 -17.15 35.21
CA LYS A 396 17.19 -16.85 36.51
C LYS A 396 18.09 -16.33 37.66
N SER A 397 17.62 -15.25 38.28
CA SER A 397 17.61 -15.12 39.74
C SER A 397 16.27 -14.53 40.20
N ILE A 398 15.59 -15.30 41.03
CA ILE A 398 14.36 -15.00 41.77
C ILE A 398 14.79 -14.45 43.13
N THR A 399 14.10 -13.44 43.65
CA THR A 399 13.77 -13.39 45.09
C THR A 399 12.44 -12.66 45.32
N PRO A 400 11.65 -13.07 46.33
CA PRO A 400 10.25 -12.70 46.51
C PRO A 400 10.05 -11.67 47.64
N ILE A 401 9.02 -10.84 47.55
CA ILE A 401 8.37 -10.25 48.73
C ILE A 401 6.86 -10.33 48.54
N ASP A 402 6.21 -10.60 49.66
CA ASP A 402 4.94 -11.26 49.84
C ASP A 402 3.97 -10.31 50.58
N LYS A 403 2.66 -10.59 50.42
CA LYS A 403 1.52 -10.28 51.32
C LYS A 403 0.65 -9.01 51.13
N LYS A 404 -0.58 -9.34 50.67
CA LYS A 404 -1.91 -9.13 51.30
C LYS A 404 -2.43 -7.69 51.48
N ASN A 405 -3.58 -7.40 50.84
CA ASN A 405 -4.86 -7.43 51.57
C ASN A 405 -6.10 -7.48 50.65
N THR A 406 -7.12 -8.13 51.18
CA THR A 406 -8.45 -8.50 50.66
C THR A 406 -9.55 -7.59 51.23
N HIS A 407 -10.62 -7.33 50.46
CA HIS A 407 -12.07 -7.38 50.81
C HIS A 407 -12.92 -6.50 49.85
N THR A 408 -13.86 -7.09 49.06
CA THR A 408 -15.36 -7.13 49.20
C THR A 408 -16.04 -5.75 49.28
N THR A 409 -17.19 -5.41 48.68
CA THR A 409 -18.39 -6.16 48.25
C THR A 409 -19.32 -5.19 47.47
N GLU A 410 -19.91 -5.65 46.36
CA GLU A 410 -21.34 -5.54 45.99
C GLU A 410 -22.10 -4.20 45.72
N PRO A 411 -23.31 -4.24 45.07
CA PRO A 411 -23.67 -3.41 43.92
C PRO A 411 -24.86 -2.44 44.15
N SER A 412 -25.15 -1.58 43.16
CA SER A 412 -26.41 -0.81 43.10
C SER A 412 -26.92 -0.59 41.65
N THR A 413 -27.90 -1.41 41.27
CA THR A 413 -29.27 -1.09 40.81
C THR A 413 -29.59 0.29 40.17
N ILE A 414 -30.06 0.23 38.91
CA ILE A 414 -31.20 0.90 38.24
C ILE A 414 -31.37 2.44 38.37
N ASN A 415 -31.38 3.13 37.21
CA ASN A 415 -32.52 3.98 36.83
C ASN A 415 -32.58 4.26 35.32
N ASN A 416 -33.70 3.86 34.72
CA ASN A 416 -34.22 4.32 33.44
C ASN A 416 -34.78 5.74 33.61
N THR A 417 -34.48 6.66 32.69
CA THR A 417 -35.42 7.74 32.36
C THR A 417 -35.35 8.06 30.87
N VAL A 418 -36.47 7.84 30.22
CA VAL A 418 -36.88 8.31 28.90
C VAL A 418 -37.02 9.83 28.91
N LEU A 419 -36.51 10.53 27.89
CA LEU A 419 -37.11 11.80 27.47
C LEU A 419 -36.96 11.99 25.95
N ASN A 420 -38.12 11.96 25.30
CA ASN A 420 -38.40 12.45 23.96
C ASN A 420 -38.51 13.98 23.95
N GLN A 421 -38.54 14.54 22.72
CA GLN A 421 -38.78 15.94 22.28
C GLN A 421 -37.46 16.72 22.09
N VAL A 422 -37.09 17.22 20.90
CA VAL A 422 -37.83 17.69 19.71
C VAL A 422 -37.18 17.20 18.42
#